data_AF-A0A9D9NAC8-F1
#
_entry.id   AF-A0A9D9NAC8-F1
#
_cell.length_a   1.000
_cell.length_b   1.000
_cell.length_c   1.000
_cell.angle_alpha   90.00
_cell.angle_beta   90.00
_cell.angle_gamma   90.00
#
_symmetry.space_group_name_H-M   'P 1'
#
loop_
_entity.id
_entity.type
_entity.pdbx_description
1 polymer ?
#
loop_
_entity_poly.entity_id
_entity_poly.type
_entity_poly.pdbx_seq_one_letter_code
_entity_poly.pdbx_strand_id
1 'polypeptide(L)'
;MSEKKRIELTRLQGIIAVASFVSGIVIAAVCLFFVPPLGEIASSAISIVSELLVLCGAILGVKASYDVKFRKFEAELQDVIDNEKKLNTQTDNE
;
A
#
# COMPACT_ATOMS: atom_id res chain seq x y z
N MET A 1 15.76 -12.10 -9.87
CA MET A 1 14.28 -12.01 -9.80
C MET A 1 13.87 -10.87 -10.74
N SER A 2 13.12 -11.13 -11.82
CA SER A 2 12.85 -10.14 -12.88
C SER A 2 12.01 -8.95 -12.38
N GLU A 3 12.36 -7.73 -12.76
CA GLU A 3 11.67 -6.47 -12.41
C GLU A 3 10.15 -6.51 -12.63
N LYS A 4 9.70 -7.19 -13.70
CA LYS A 4 8.27 -7.39 -13.99
C LYS A 4 7.52 -8.03 -12.81
N LYS A 5 8.12 -9.05 -12.16
CA LYS A 5 7.48 -9.72 -11.01
C LYS A 5 7.33 -8.78 -9.81
N ARG A 6 8.26 -7.85 -9.60
CA ARG A 6 8.19 -6.92 -8.46
C ARG A 6 7.10 -5.88 -8.62
N ILE A 7 6.93 -5.33 -9.83
CA ILE A 7 5.87 -4.36 -10.13
C ILE A 7 4.49 -5.00 -9.94
N GLU A 8 4.33 -6.25 -10.38
CA GLU A 8 3.09 -7.00 -10.23
C GLU A 8 2.77 -7.28 -8.75
N LEU A 9 3.77 -7.65 -7.96
CA LEU A 9 3.65 -7.83 -6.50
C LEU A 9 3.22 -6.55 -5.78
N THR A 10 3.80 -5.39 -6.12
CA THR A 10 3.41 -4.10 -5.52
C THR A 10 1.95 -3.75 -5.86
N ARG A 11 1.53 -3.99 -7.11
CA ARG A 11 0.14 -3.77 -7.54
C ARG A 11 -0.81 -4.70 -6.79
N LEU A 12 -0.43 -5.97 -6.65
CA LEU A 12 -1.22 -6.96 -5.93
C LEU A 12 -1.34 -6.61 -4.44
N GLN A 13 -0.24 -6.18 -3.79
CA GLN A 13 -0.27 -5.69 -2.40
C GLN A 13 -1.19 -4.48 -2.22
N GLY A 14 -1.17 -3.52 -3.15
CA GLY A 14 -2.09 -2.40 -3.13
C GLY A 14 -3.55 -2.83 -3.25
N ILE A 15 -3.85 -3.77 -4.15
CA ILE A 15 -5.21 -4.32 -4.31
C ILE A 15 -5.66 -5.05 -3.05
N ILE A 16 -4.80 -5.86 -2.44
CA ILE A 16 -5.11 -6.62 -1.22
C ILE A 16 -5.34 -5.67 -0.04
N ALA A 17 -4.55 -4.61 0.08
CA ALA A 17 -4.71 -3.60 1.13
C ALA A 17 -6.07 -2.89 1.03
N VAL A 18 -6.44 -2.45 -0.18
CA VAL A 18 -7.74 -1.82 -0.43
C VAL A 18 -8.88 -2.81 -0.21
N ALA A 19 -8.75 -4.06 -0.67
CA ALA A 19 -9.75 -5.09 -0.49
C ALA A 19 -9.99 -5.43 1.01
N SER A 20 -8.93 -5.49 1.82
CA SER A 20 -8.99 -5.70 3.28
C SER A 20 -9.66 -4.54 4.01
N PHE A 21 -9.39 -3.31 3.59
CA PHE A 21 -10.00 -2.12 4.18
C PHE A 21 -11.51 -2.07 3.89
N VAL A 22 -11.87 -2.30 2.63
CA VAL A 22 -13.27 -2.30 2.18
C VAL A 22 -14.05 -3.45 2.82
N SER A 23 -13.46 -4.64 2.92
CA SER A 23 -14.12 -5.77 3.59
C SER A 23 -14.39 -5.51 5.07
N GLY A 24 -13.46 -4.86 5.78
CA GLY A 24 -13.66 -4.44 7.18
C GLY A 24 -14.86 -3.50 7.34
N ILE A 25 -14.96 -2.47 6.49
CA ILE A 25 -16.09 -1.51 6.50
C ILE A 25 -17.41 -2.21 6.16
N VAL A 26 -17.41 -3.07 5.14
CA VAL A 26 -18.62 -3.79 4.70
C VAL A 26 -19.10 -4.74 5.79
N ILE A 27 -18.21 -5.51 6.41
CA ILE A 27 -18.56 -6.44 7.50
C ILE A 27 -19.13 -5.65 8.69
N ALA A 28 -18.49 -4.56 9.09
CA ALA A 28 -19.01 -3.70 10.15
C ALA A 28 -20.43 -3.20 9.82
N ALA A 29 -20.63 -2.64 8.63
CA ALA A 29 -21.92 -2.09 8.22
C ALA A 29 -23.02 -3.16 8.13
N VAL A 30 -22.74 -4.32 7.53
CA VAL A 30 -23.71 -5.41 7.39
C VAL A 30 -24.10 -5.96 8.75
N CYS A 31 -23.13 -6.15 9.65
CA CYS A 31 -23.41 -6.65 10.99
C CYS A 31 -24.13 -5.64 11.89
N LEU A 32 -23.92 -4.33 11.69
CA LEU A 32 -24.60 -3.30 12.50
C LEU A 32 -26.04 -3.03 12.04
N PHE A 33 -26.32 -3.16 10.73
CA PHE A 33 -27.62 -2.79 10.16
C PHE A 33 -28.51 -3.97 9.73
N PHE A 34 -27.95 -5.15 9.43
CA PHE A 34 -28.70 -6.25 8.80
C PHE A 34 -28.88 -7.48 9.69
N VAL A 35 -27.98 -7.71 10.66
CA VAL A 35 -28.03 -8.88 11.54
C VAL A 35 -28.24 -8.42 12.98
N PRO A 36 -29.41 -8.68 13.60
CA PRO A 36 -29.59 -8.38 15.02
C PRO A 36 -28.56 -9.19 15.82
N PRO A 37 -27.80 -8.56 16.73
CA PRO A 37 -26.78 -9.26 17.49
C PRO A 37 -27.43 -10.36 18.33
N LEU A 38 -26.97 -11.60 18.17
CA LEU A 38 -27.38 -12.75 19.00
C LEU A 38 -26.96 -12.56 20.48
N GLY A 39 -26.13 -11.56 20.78
CA GLY A 39 -25.72 -11.11 22.10
C GLY A 39 -24.64 -10.01 22.04
N GLU A 40 -24.34 -9.37 23.17
CA GLU A 40 -23.38 -8.26 23.29
C GLU A 40 -21.95 -8.65 22.84
N ILE A 41 -21.57 -9.92 23.08
CA ILE A 41 -20.26 -10.47 22.69
C ILE A 41 -20.09 -10.52 21.18
N ALA A 42 -21.15 -10.80 20.42
CA ALA A 42 -21.10 -10.84 18.96
C ALA A 42 -20.82 -9.45 18.38
N SER A 43 -21.46 -8.41 18.92
CA SER A 43 -21.24 -7.02 18.51
C SER A 43 -19.79 -6.59 18.76
N SER A 44 -19.24 -6.91 19.93
CA SER A 44 -17.86 -6.57 20.28
C SER A 44 -16.83 -7.29 19.41
N ALA A 45 -17.03 -8.58 19.14
CA ALA A 45 -16.13 -9.36 18.29
C ALA A 45 -16.08 -8.82 16.85
N ILE A 46 -17.24 -8.44 16.29
CA ILE A 46 -17.34 -7.88 14.95
C ILE A 46 -16.66 -6.52 14.87
N SER A 47 -16.86 -5.66 15.88
CA SER A 47 -16.21 -4.35 15.95
C SER A 47 -14.69 -4.47 15.92
N ILE A 48 -14.13 -5.34 16.78
CA ILE A 48 -12.68 -5.57 16.88
C ILE A 48 -12.13 -6.12 15.57
N VAL A 49 -12.78 -7.13 14.97
CA VAL A 49 -12.32 -7.72 13.70
C VAL A 49 -12.36 -6.69 12.58
N SER A 50 -13.39 -5.83 12.54
CA SER A 50 -13.49 -4.77 11.53
C SER A 50 -12.38 -3.72 11.69
N GLU A 51 -12.10 -3.27 12.91
CA GLU A 51 -11.02 -2.31 13.17
C GLU A 51 -9.65 -2.88 12.81
N LEU A 52 -9.40 -4.16 13.13
CA LEU A 52 -8.15 -4.83 12.76
C LEU A 52 -8.00 -4.95 11.23
N LEU A 53 -9.08 -5.26 10.50
CA LEU A 53 -9.08 -5.31 9.03
C LEU A 53 -8.84 -3.94 8.39
N VAL A 54 -9.46 -2.90 8.96
CA VAL A 54 -9.31 -1.49 8.54
C VAL A 54 -7.89 -1.00 8.80
N LEU A 55 -7.35 -1.23 10.01
CA LEU A 55 -5.96 -0.89 10.38
C LEU A 55 -4.95 -1.64 9.50
N CYS A 56 -5.17 -2.93 9.26
CA CYS A 56 -4.30 -3.74 8.40
C CYS A 56 -4.30 -3.21 6.96
N GLY A 57 -5.48 -2.93 6.39
CA GLY A 57 -5.62 -2.32 5.08
C GLY A 57 -4.93 -0.95 4.97
N ALA A 58 -5.07 -0.11 6.00
CA ALA A 58 -4.43 1.20 6.05
C ALA A 58 -2.89 1.09 6.11
N ILE A 59 -2.33 0.24 6.98
CA ILE A 59 -0.88 0.07 7.14
C ILE A 59 -0.25 -0.52 5.85
N LEU A 60 -0.86 -1.56 5.29
CA LEU A 60 -0.38 -2.17 4.04
C LEU A 60 -0.52 -1.23 2.84
N GLY A 61 -1.59 -0.44 2.79
CA GLY A 61 -1.83 0.56 1.74
C GLY A 61 -0.78 1.66 1.76
N VAL A 62 -0.43 2.17 2.95
CA VAL A 62 0.64 3.15 3.13
C VAL A 62 1.98 2.53 2.71
N LYS A 63 2.29 1.31 3.15
CA LYS A 63 3.53 0.60 2.79
C LYS A 63 3.68 0.42 1.27
N ALA A 64 2.60 0.04 0.57
CA ALA A 64 2.60 -0.09 -0.89
C ALA A 64 2.74 1.27 -1.59
N SER A 65 2.11 2.32 -1.06
CA SER A 65 2.21 3.68 -1.58
C SER A 65 3.62 4.25 -1.47
N TYR A 66 4.30 4.00 -0.35
CA TYR A 66 5.69 4.41 -0.15
C TYR A 66 6.65 3.68 -1.08
N ASP A 67 6.50 2.37 -1.28
CA ASP A 67 7.38 1.59 -2.16
C ASP A 67 7.33 2.09 -3.62
N VAL A 68 6.14 2.49 -4.09
CA VAL A 68 5.96 3.09 -5.43
C VAL A 68 6.58 4.48 -5.52
N LYS A 69 6.41 5.31 -4.49
CA LYS A 69 6.96 6.68 -4.46
C LYS A 69 8.48 6.68 -4.31
N PHE A 70 9.01 5.78 -3.49
CA PHE A 70 10.45 5.63 -3.26
C PHE A 70 11.16 5.19 -4.55
N ARG A 71 10.54 4.29 -5.33
CA ARG A 71 11.09 3.86 -6.61
C ARG A 71 11.11 4.96 -7.67
N LYS A 72 10.12 5.86 -7.67
CA LYS A 72 10.17 7.07 -8.52
C LYS A 72 11.29 8.01 -8.09
N PHE A 73 11.47 8.18 -6.79
CA PHE A 73 12.56 8.98 -6.22
C PHE A 73 13.95 8.43 -6.57
N GLU A 74 14.14 7.11 -6.49
CA GLU A 74 15.40 6.45 -6.92
C GLU A 74 15.67 6.68 -8.41
N ALA A 75 14.64 6.56 -9.25
CA ALA A 75 14.78 6.79 -10.69
C ALA A 75 15.14 8.25 -11.02
N GLU A 76 14.51 9.22 -10.35
CA GLU A 76 14.87 10.65 -10.51
C GLU A 76 16.28 10.94 -10.00
N LEU A 77 16.69 10.37 -8.86
CA LEU A 77 18.06 10.53 -8.35
C LEU A 77 19.11 9.96 -9.30
N GLN A 78 18.83 8.80 -9.89
CA GLN A 78 19.76 8.16 -10.81
C GLN A 78 19.91 8.96 -12.11
N ASP A 79 18.83 9.56 -12.61
CA ASP A 79 18.85 10.41 -13.80
C ASP A 79 19.63 11.72 -13.57
N VAL A 80 19.54 12.29 -12.37
CA VAL A 80 20.34 13.46 -11.95
C VAL A 80 21.82 13.10 -11.86
N ILE A 81 22.16 11.97 -11.24
CA ILE A 81 23.56 11.50 -11.11
C ILE A 81 24.18 11.24 -12.49
N ASP A 82 23.43 10.65 -13.43
CA ASP A 82 23.91 10.37 -14.79
C ASP A 82 24.15 11.67 -15.58
N ASN A 83 23.26 12.66 -15.42
CA ASN A 83 23.45 14.01 -15.99
C ASN A 83 24.67 14.73 -15.41
N GLU A 84 24.85 14.70 -14.09
CA GLU A 84 26.04 15.26 -13.42
C GLU A 84 27.34 14.62 -13.91
N LYS A 85 27.36 13.29 -14.08
CA LYS A 85 28.52 12.57 -14.62
C LYS A 85 28.84 13.00 -16.05
N LYS A 86 27.82 13.16 -16.90
CA LYS A 86 28.01 13.61 -18.29
C LYS A 86 28.54 15.04 -18.35
N LEU A 87 28.04 15.92 -17.49
CA LEU A 87 28.53 17.30 -17.39
C LEU A 87 30.00 17.34 -16.97
N ASN A 88 30.39 16.56 -15.96
CA ASN A 88 31.77 16.56 -15.46
C ASN A 88 32.77 15.93 -16.46
N THR A 89 32.34 14.91 -17.21
CA THR A 89 33.19 14.28 -18.25
C THR A 89 33.38 15.20 -19.47
N GLN A 90 32.52 16.20 -19.66
CA GLN A 90 32.66 17.19 -20.73
C GLN A 90 33.63 18.31 -20.37
N THR A 91 33.75 18.67 -19.08
CA THR A 91 34.69 19.69 -18.60
C THR A 91 36.14 19.19 -18.48
N ASP A 92 36.36 17.87 -18.38
CA ASP A 92 37.70 17.26 -18.37
C ASP A 92 38.33 17.08 -19.77
N ASN A 93 37.61 17.37 -20.86
CA ASN A 93 38.07 17.19 -22.25
C ASN A 93 38.30 18.52 -23.00
N GLU A 94 38.28 19.67 -22.32
CA GLU A 94 38.56 21.00 -22.91
C GLU A 94 39.92 21.56 -22.45
#